data_AF-A0A7E6D3J9-F1
#
_entry.id   AF-A0A7E6D3J9-F1
#
_cell.length_a   1.000
_cell.length_b   1.000
_cell.length_c   1.000
_cell.angle_alpha   90.00
_cell.angle_beta   90.00
_cell.angle_gamma   90.00
#
_symmetry.space_group_name_H-M   'P 1'
#
loop_
_entity.id
_entity.type
_entity.pdbx_description
1 polymer ?
#
loop_
_entity_poly.entity_id
_entity_poly.type
_entity_poly.pdbx_seq_one_letter_code
_entity_poly.pdbx_strand_id
1 'polypeptide(L)'
;MVGLLKKTTGLVVLVVCESLHERLRILYTKILDVLEQIPKNAAFRKYTEHITNENLDMVKAEPDVKKLEDQLQGGQIEEVILQAENELSLARKMM
;
A
#
# COMPACT_ATOMS: atom_id res chain seq x y z
N MET A 1 -7.43 -2.70 23.19
CA MET A 1 -7.70 -4.11 22.83
C MET A 1 -6.48 -4.66 22.12
N VAL A 2 -5.92 -5.77 22.62
CA VAL A 2 -4.80 -6.45 21.98
C VAL A 2 -5.32 -7.05 20.67
N GLY A 3 -4.89 -6.44 19.56
CA GLY A 3 -5.24 -6.88 18.21
C GLY A 3 -4.80 -8.32 17.99
N LEU A 4 -5.61 -9.06 17.24
CA LEU A 4 -5.35 -10.43 16.83
C LEU A 4 -4.04 -10.49 16.03
N LEU A 5 -2.91 -10.74 16.70
CA LEU A 5 -1.61 -10.92 16.05
C LEU A 5 -1.66 -12.16 15.15
N LYS A 6 -1.62 -11.95 13.83
CA LYS A 6 -1.40 -13.03 12.85
C LYS A 6 -0.09 -13.74 13.22
N LYS A 7 -0.15 -15.05 13.51
CA LYS A 7 1.02 -15.85 13.92
C LYS A 7 1.93 -16.21 12.75
N THR A 8 1.36 -16.37 11.55
CA THR A 8 2.08 -16.63 10.30
C THR A 8 1.25 -16.09 9.12
N THR A 9 1.90 -15.52 8.12
CA THR A 9 1.32 -15.17 6.81
C THR A 9 1.08 -16.40 5.94
N GLY A 10 1.73 -17.54 6.24
CA GLY A 10 1.63 -18.77 5.43
C GLY A 10 2.38 -18.69 4.09
N LEU A 11 2.91 -17.51 3.75
CA LEU A 11 3.77 -17.25 2.61
C LEU A 11 5.23 -17.18 3.07
N VAL A 12 6.10 -17.94 2.43
CA VAL A 12 7.55 -17.90 2.68
C VAL A 12 8.09 -16.53 2.26
N VAL A 13 8.88 -15.88 3.14
CA VAL A 13 9.53 -14.55 3.01
C VAL A 13 8.69 -13.32 3.44
N LEU A 14 7.45 -13.47 3.94
CA LEU A 14 6.62 -12.32 4.31
C LEU A 14 6.50 -12.13 5.83
N VAL A 15 7.21 -11.12 6.37
CA VAL A 15 7.28 -10.85 7.82
C VAL A 15 6.03 -10.09 8.29
N VAL A 16 5.37 -10.59 9.33
CA VAL A 16 4.25 -9.92 10.00
C VAL A 16 4.77 -8.61 10.61
N CYS A 17 4.29 -7.47 10.11
CA CYS A 17 4.66 -6.16 10.62
C CYS A 17 3.65 -5.75 11.71
N GLU A 18 4.11 -5.33 12.89
CA GLU A 18 3.21 -4.97 14.01
C GLU A 18 2.38 -3.71 13.73
N SER A 19 2.80 -2.83 12.80
CA SER A 19 2.05 -1.63 12.40
C SER A 19 1.89 -1.51 10.87
N LEU A 20 1.13 -2.46 10.29
CA LEU A 20 0.81 -2.53 8.86
C LEU A 20 0.22 -1.21 8.30
N HIS A 21 -0.69 -0.57 9.04
CA HIS A 21 -1.33 0.68 8.62
C HIS A 21 -0.33 1.83 8.49
N GLU A 22 0.59 1.99 9.45
CA GLU A 22 1.60 3.04 9.39
C GLU A 22 2.53 2.81 8.21
N ARG A 23 2.96 1.55 7.99
CA ARG A 23 3.84 1.21 6.88
C ARG A 23 3.18 1.45 5.52
N LEU A 24 1.93 1.06 5.33
CA LEU A 24 1.17 1.35 4.11
C LEU A 24 1.03 2.84 3.88
N ARG A 25 0.71 3.61 4.93
CA ARG A 25 0.60 5.07 4.84
C ARG A 25 1.93 5.72 4.43
N ILE A 26 3.05 5.26 4.99
CA ILE A 26 4.38 5.73 4.62
C ILE A 26 4.72 5.37 3.16
N LEU A 27 4.34 4.18 2.70
CA LEU A 27 4.62 3.75 1.32
C LEU A 27 3.80 4.57 0.31
N TYR A 28 2.50 4.71 0.51
CA TYR A 28 1.64 5.49 -0.40
C TYR A 28 2.03 6.97 -0.43
N THR A 29 2.38 7.57 0.72
CA THR A 29 2.88 8.97 0.73
C THR A 29 4.18 9.12 -0.04
N LYS A 30 5.11 8.16 0.06
CA LYS A 30 6.35 8.16 -0.76
C LYS A 30 6.08 7.95 -2.25
N ILE A 31 5.08 7.13 -2.61
CA ILE A 31 4.69 6.95 -4.02
C ILE A 31 4.17 8.28 -4.57
N LEU A 32 3.28 8.96 -3.85
CA LEU A 32 2.77 10.27 -4.27
C LEU A 32 3.89 11.30 -4.46
N ASP A 33 4.85 11.38 -3.53
CA ASP A 33 6.03 12.27 -3.64
C ASP A 33 6.89 11.99 -4.90
N VAL A 34 7.10 10.71 -5.22
CA VAL A 34 7.81 10.30 -6.45
C VAL A 34 6.99 10.65 -7.70
N LEU A 35 5.67 10.45 -7.66
CA LEU A 35 4.79 10.80 -8.78
C LEU A 35 4.73 12.31 -9.04
N GLU A 36 4.96 13.15 -8.04
CA GLU A 36 5.00 14.61 -8.24
C GLU A 36 6.09 15.04 -9.24
N GLN A 37 7.19 14.29 -9.31
CA GLN A 37 8.33 14.54 -10.20
C GLN A 37 8.06 14.10 -11.64
N ILE A 38 7.06 13.23 -11.88
CA ILE A 38 6.65 12.79 -13.22
C ILE A 38 5.73 13.86 -13.85
N PRO A 39 5.83 14.20 -15.15
CA PRO A 39 4.97 15.18 -15.77
C PRO A 39 3.47 14.82 -15.68
N LYS A 40 2.62 15.81 -15.35
CA LYS A 40 1.15 15.66 -15.18
C LYS A 40 0.42 15.09 -16.40
N ASN A 41 1.01 15.18 -17.59
CA ASN A 41 0.45 14.66 -18.83
C ASN A 41 0.72 13.14 -19.01
N ALA A 42 1.57 12.53 -18.17
CA ALA A 42 1.80 11.10 -18.23
C ALA A 42 0.55 10.34 -17.76
N ALA A 43 0.04 9.45 -18.60
CA ALA A 43 -1.09 8.59 -18.27
C ALA A 43 -0.82 7.79 -16.98
N PHE A 44 0.41 7.25 -16.84
CA PHE A 44 0.84 6.51 -15.66
C PHE A 44 0.60 7.30 -14.37
N ARG A 45 1.10 8.54 -14.28
CA ARG A 45 0.91 9.40 -13.12
C ARG A 45 -0.56 9.56 -12.75
N LYS A 46 -1.42 9.88 -13.73
CA LYS A 46 -2.84 10.14 -13.48
C LYS A 46 -3.55 8.91 -12.88
N TYR A 47 -3.30 7.72 -13.43
CA TYR A 47 -3.92 6.50 -12.93
C TYR A 47 -3.34 6.06 -11.59
N THR A 48 -2.02 6.13 -11.43
CA THR A 48 -1.37 5.74 -10.17
C THR A 48 -1.72 6.68 -9.02
N GLU A 49 -1.81 8.00 -9.26
CA GLU A 49 -2.26 8.97 -8.25
C GLU A 49 -3.70 8.67 -7.82
N HIS A 50 -4.59 8.32 -8.77
CA HIS A 50 -5.98 7.97 -8.43
C HIS A 50 -6.05 6.74 -7.54
N ILE A 51 -5.44 5.63 -7.98
CA ILE A 51 -5.44 4.35 -7.25
C ILE A 51 -4.78 4.51 -5.88
N THR A 52 -3.65 5.22 -5.81
CA THR A 52 -2.92 5.45 -4.56
C THR A 52 -3.74 6.26 -3.56
N ASN A 53 -4.47 7.29 -4.02
CA ASN A 53 -5.32 8.08 -3.14
C ASN A 53 -6.53 7.29 -2.64
N GLU A 54 -7.20 6.52 -3.50
CA GLU A 54 -8.31 5.65 -3.09
C GLU A 54 -7.87 4.62 -2.04
N ASN A 55 -6.74 3.94 -2.28
CA ASN A 55 -6.18 2.97 -1.34
C ASN A 55 -5.77 3.64 -0.02
N LEU A 56 -5.14 4.82 -0.07
CA LEU A 56 -4.75 5.57 1.11
C LEU A 56 -5.97 6.02 1.93
N ASP A 57 -7.07 6.40 1.28
CA ASP A 57 -8.30 6.78 1.98
C ASP A 57 -9.01 5.56 2.61
N MET A 58 -9.01 4.41 1.94
CA MET A 58 -9.47 3.14 2.54
C MET A 58 -8.65 2.76 3.79
N VAL A 59 -7.32 2.86 3.71
CA VAL A 59 -6.41 2.58 4.85
C VAL A 59 -6.62 3.52 6.03
N LYS A 60 -7.05 4.78 5.79
CA LYS A 60 -7.41 5.73 6.85
C LYS A 60 -8.80 5.48 7.43
N ALA A 61 -9.74 5.09 6.58
CA ALA A 61 -11.14 4.91 6.96
C ALA A 61 -11.35 3.66 7.80
N GLU A 62 -10.67 2.55 7.45
CA GLU A 62 -10.83 1.28 8.14
C GLU A 62 -9.62 1.01 9.07
N PRO A 63 -9.81 1.00 10.40
CA PRO A 63 -8.74 0.69 11.35
C PRO A 63 -8.54 -0.83 11.57
N ASP A 64 -9.45 -1.66 11.06
CA ASP A 64 -9.39 -3.11 11.22
C ASP A 64 -8.70 -3.75 10.01
N VAL A 65 -7.60 -4.46 10.25
CA VAL A 65 -6.78 -5.11 9.22
C VAL A 65 -7.60 -6.10 8.39
N LYS A 66 -8.49 -6.89 8.99
CA LYS A 66 -9.24 -7.92 8.25
C LYS A 66 -10.25 -7.30 7.29
N LYS A 67 -10.98 -6.29 7.75
CA LYS A 67 -11.93 -5.58 6.90
C LYS A 67 -11.22 -4.81 5.79
N LEU A 68 -10.03 -4.28 6.08
CA LEU A 68 -9.21 -3.61 5.09
C LEU A 68 -8.73 -4.60 4.00
N GLU A 69 -8.35 -5.84 4.38
CA GLU A 69 -8.04 -6.91 3.42
C GLU A 69 -9.23 -7.21 2.50
N ASP A 70 -10.44 -7.33 3.06
CA ASP A 70 -11.67 -7.56 2.29
C ASP A 70 -12.02 -6.39 1.36
N GLN A 71 -11.78 -5.14 1.78
CA GLN A 71 -12.04 -3.93 0.98
C GLN A 71 -11.04 -3.75 -0.16
N LEU A 72 -9.75 -3.99 0.09
CA LEU A 72 -8.70 -3.84 -0.91
C LEU A 72 -8.73 -4.94 -1.99
N GLN A 73 -9.42 -6.05 -1.72
CA GLN A 73 -9.50 -7.23 -2.62
C GLN A 73 -8.12 -7.75 -3.08
N GLY A 74 -7.06 -7.43 -2.33
CA GLY A 74 -5.66 -7.65 -2.71
C GLY A 74 -5.02 -8.88 -2.08
N GLY A 75 -5.83 -9.79 -1.50
CA GLY A 75 -5.33 -10.93 -0.75
C GLY A 75 -4.92 -10.53 0.67
N GLN A 76 -3.75 -10.96 1.12
CA GLN A 76 -3.23 -10.58 2.43
C GLN A 76 -2.68 -9.14 2.41
N ILE A 77 -2.84 -8.42 3.51
CA ILE A 77 -2.34 -7.04 3.65
C ILE A 77 -0.83 -6.94 3.42
N GLU A 78 -0.10 -8.00 3.73
CA GLU A 78 1.33 -8.04 3.48
C GLU A 78 1.68 -8.16 1.98
N GLU A 79 0.83 -8.78 1.15
CA GLU A 79 0.98 -8.78 -0.31
C GLU A 79 0.73 -7.38 -0.89
N VAL A 80 -0.24 -6.66 -0.34
CA VAL A 80 -0.51 -5.26 -0.69
C VAL A 80 0.69 -4.38 -0.37
N ILE A 81 1.36 -4.60 0.76
CA ILE A 81 2.60 -3.89 1.11
C ILE A 81 3.69 -4.17 0.07
N LEU A 82 3.91 -5.43 -0.30
CA LEU A 82 4.90 -5.80 -1.30
C LEU A 82 4.58 -5.17 -2.67
N GLN A 83 3.31 -5.14 -3.04
CA GLN A 83 2.85 -4.46 -4.25
C GLN A 83 3.17 -2.97 -4.22
N ALA A 84 2.89 -2.28 -3.11
CA ALA A 84 3.21 -0.86 -2.94
C ALA A 84 4.73 -0.60 -3.01
N GLU A 85 5.56 -1.49 -2.45
CA GLU A 85 7.03 -1.38 -2.57
C GLU A 85 7.52 -1.55 -4.01
N ASN A 86 6.94 -2.50 -4.75
CA ASN A 86 7.24 -2.70 -6.16
C ASN A 86 6.80 -1.49 -7.00
N GLU A 87 5.63 -0.92 -6.71
CA GLU A 87 5.11 0.26 -7.39
C GLU A 87 5.97 1.51 -7.12
N LEU A 88 6.44 1.68 -5.88
CA LEU A 88 7.42 2.71 -5.54
C LEU A 88 8.74 2.54 -6.31
N SER A 89 9.23 1.31 -6.43
CA SER A 89 10.44 0.99 -7.23
C SER A 89 10.21 1.28 -8.71
N LEU A 90 9.03 0.95 -9.24
CA LEU A 90 8.65 1.24 -10.62
C LEU A 90 8.55 2.74 -10.88
N ALA A 91 7.87 3.48 -10.00
CA ALA A 91 7.72 4.93 -10.12
C ALA A 91 9.09 5.63 -10.16
N ARG A 92 10.05 5.19 -9.33
CA ARG A 92 11.44 5.69 -9.35
C ARG A 92 12.19 5.37 -10.64
N LYS A 93 11.87 4.28 -11.31
CA LYS A 93 12.47 3.91 -12.62
C LYS A 93 11.81 4.65 -13.79
N MET A 94 10.60 5.18 -13.59
CA MET A 94 9.85 5.94 -14.60
C MET A 94 10.10 7.45 -14.54
N MET A 95 10.80 7.93 -13.51
CA MET A 95 11.42 9.26 -13.48
C MET A 95 12.48 9.38 -14.57
#